data_AF-A0A1S3RD74-F1
#
_entry.id   AF-A0A1S3RD74-F1
#
_cell.length_a   1.000
_cell.length_b   1.000
_cell.length_c   1.000
_cell.angle_alpha   90.00
_cell.angle_beta   90.00
_cell.angle_gamma   90.00
#
_symmetry.space_group_name_H-M   'P 1'
#
loop_
_entity.id
_entity.type
_entity.pdbx_description
1 polymer ?
#
loop_
_entity_poly.entity_id
_entity_poly.type
_entity_poly.pdbx_seq_one_letter_code
_entity_poly.pdbx_strand_id
1 'polypeptide(L)'
;MSYTEQANKRYHCRRLTCFIRLADYLMVNTMHILAVSSVAKLLAVLQDQTQHTPTHAVIHSWADTDAANAAAAAGDGGGATEDSDKKATEPTVEAVHLPMFVSELMLETHALTYEPSVDVFQECVSEIISRFQETVLSLVVLVTDSYFDAFTQPMINSKVEEKTCGDGPGLEAMLEDDKHLLNIILDIKQSLQFAFDSASVYARTFESFRVFYRENESLDLDALRDQDHGVAFFTESLEKYHGQHKETLAIKQKRHLGLLLVDTTLLKGKLIPSPLRCLKAINDMLPLLAKRKIDAIIAEAQDAQFKLEFIPSATTEFVNSLTFLEEIQERVRDGFV
;
A
#
# COMPACT_ATOMS: atom_id res chain seq x y z
N MET A 1 -34.36 26.06 -65.42
CA MET A 1 -34.90 24.71 -65.19
C MET A 1 -36.41 24.74 -65.34
N SER A 2 -36.96 23.80 -66.09
CA SER A 2 -38.40 23.51 -66.12
C SER A 2 -38.91 23.16 -64.71
N TYR A 3 -40.18 23.43 -64.41
CA TYR A 3 -40.83 23.02 -63.15
C TYR A 3 -40.68 21.52 -62.88
N THR A 4 -40.67 20.69 -63.93
CA THR A 4 -40.47 19.23 -63.83
C THR A 4 -39.04 18.86 -63.45
N GLU A 5 -38.03 19.56 -63.97
CA GLU A 5 -36.62 19.36 -63.62
C GLU A 5 -36.32 19.78 -62.18
N GLN A 6 -36.95 20.87 -61.73
CA GLN A 6 -36.85 21.32 -60.33
C GLN A 6 -37.46 20.30 -59.37
N ALA A 7 -38.62 19.73 -59.69
CA ALA A 7 -39.27 18.69 -58.89
C ALA A 7 -38.43 17.39 -58.84
N ASN A 8 -37.85 16.96 -59.97
CA ASN A 8 -36.98 15.79 -60.01
C ASN A 8 -35.69 16.02 -59.20
N LYS A 9 -35.06 17.19 -59.29
CA LYS A 9 -33.87 17.53 -58.50
C LYS A 9 -34.17 17.47 -57.00
N ARG A 10 -35.30 18.04 -56.54
CA ARG A 10 -35.76 17.94 -55.14
C ARG A 10 -35.93 16.50 -54.69
N TYR A 11 -36.57 15.67 -55.51
CA TYR A 11 -36.79 14.26 -55.19
C TYR A 11 -35.47 13.49 -55.03
N HIS A 12 -34.52 13.69 -55.94
CA HIS A 12 -33.20 13.04 -55.87
C HIS A 12 -32.37 13.52 -54.68
N CYS A 13 -32.31 14.83 -54.42
CA CYS A 13 -31.63 15.40 -53.26
C CYS A 13 -32.24 14.87 -51.95
N ARG A 14 -33.57 14.83 -51.83
CA ARG A 14 -34.24 14.26 -50.65
C ARG A 14 -33.88 12.79 -50.43
N ARG A 15 -33.81 11.99 -51.49
CA ARG A 15 -33.46 10.57 -51.40
C ARG A 15 -31.99 10.37 -50.99
N LEU A 16 -31.07 11.20 -51.51
CA LEU A 16 -29.67 11.21 -51.11
C LEU A 16 -29.50 11.65 -49.65
N THR A 17 -30.21 12.68 -49.21
CA THR A 17 -30.22 13.13 -47.81
C THR A 17 -30.71 12.04 -46.86
N CYS A 18 -31.74 11.28 -47.23
CA CYS A 18 -32.17 10.11 -46.46
C CYS A 18 -31.10 9.01 -46.39
N PHE A 19 -30.34 8.80 -47.47
CA PHE A 19 -29.25 7.82 -47.50
C PHE A 19 -28.06 8.26 -46.63
N ILE A 20 -27.66 9.53 -46.69
CA ILE A 20 -26.60 10.09 -45.84
C ILE A 20 -27.00 9.97 -44.37
N ARG A 21 -28.25 10.30 -44.03
CA ARG A 21 -28.76 10.13 -42.66
C ARG A 21 -28.75 8.67 -42.20
N LEU A 22 -29.07 7.72 -43.08
CA LEU A 22 -28.96 6.30 -42.76
C LEU A 22 -27.50 5.89 -42.49
N ALA A 23 -26.55 6.39 -43.28
CA ALA A 23 -25.13 6.15 -43.07
C ALA A 23 -24.68 6.71 -41.70
N ASP A 24 -25.14 7.89 -41.32
CA ASP A 24 -24.86 8.47 -40.00
C ASP A 24 -25.39 7.62 -38.85
N TYR A 25 -26.61 7.10 -38.95
CA TYR A 25 -27.13 6.16 -37.94
C TYR A 25 -26.28 4.89 -37.84
N LEU A 26 -25.79 4.36 -38.97
CA LEU A 26 -24.92 3.19 -38.97
C LEU A 26 -23.56 3.51 -38.34
N MET A 27 -22.95 4.64 -38.70
CA MET A 27 -21.68 5.09 -38.12
C MET A 27 -21.80 5.29 -36.61
N VAL A 28 -22.79 6.06 -36.16
CA VAL A 28 -23.05 6.29 -34.72
C VAL A 28 -23.31 4.98 -33.98
N ASN A 29 -24.10 4.06 -34.54
CA ASN A 29 -24.32 2.76 -33.92
C ASN A 29 -23.04 1.92 -33.82
N THR A 30 -22.21 1.88 -34.88
CA THR A 30 -20.93 1.16 -34.82
C THR A 30 -19.97 1.76 -33.80
N MET A 31 -19.96 3.08 -33.68
CA MET A 31 -19.16 3.84 -32.73
C MET A 31 -19.61 3.59 -31.29
N HIS A 32 -20.92 3.59 -31.03
CA HIS A 32 -21.50 3.20 -29.76
C HIS A 32 -21.10 1.77 -29.37
N ILE A 33 -21.27 0.80 -30.27
CA ILE A 33 -20.90 -0.60 -30.03
C ILE A 33 -19.39 -0.73 -29.76
N LEU A 34 -18.56 0.03 -30.47
CA LEU A 34 -17.11 0.03 -30.26
C LEU A 34 -16.75 0.56 -28.87
N ALA A 35 -17.35 1.66 -28.42
CA ALA A 35 -17.14 2.22 -27.09
C ALA A 35 -17.53 1.21 -26.00
N VAL A 36 -18.76 0.68 -26.06
CA VAL A 36 -19.28 -0.29 -25.10
C VAL A 36 -18.44 -1.57 -25.08
N SER A 37 -18.05 -2.09 -26.25
CA SER A 37 -17.22 -3.29 -26.33
C SER A 37 -15.82 -3.07 -25.75
N SER A 38 -15.25 -1.87 -25.91
CA SER A 38 -13.93 -1.54 -25.37
C SER A 38 -13.95 -1.50 -23.84
N VAL A 39 -14.96 -0.85 -23.25
CA VAL A 39 -15.15 -0.80 -21.79
C VAL A 39 -15.49 -2.19 -21.23
N ALA A 40 -16.30 -2.99 -21.94
CA ALA A 40 -16.60 -4.36 -21.55
C ALA A 40 -15.37 -5.27 -21.55
N LYS A 41 -14.46 -5.12 -22.53
CA LYS A 41 -13.18 -5.85 -22.55
C LYS A 41 -12.29 -5.47 -21.38
N LEU A 42 -12.23 -4.17 -21.03
CA LEU A 42 -11.51 -3.71 -19.85
C LEU A 42 -12.05 -4.37 -18.58
N LEU A 43 -13.38 -4.40 -18.41
CA LEU A 43 -14.02 -5.09 -17.28
C LEU A 43 -13.67 -6.59 -17.26
N ALA A 44 -13.76 -7.27 -18.40
CA ALA A 44 -13.48 -8.71 -18.48
C ALA A 44 -12.04 -9.04 -18.04
N VAL A 45 -11.07 -8.23 -18.46
CA VAL A 45 -9.67 -8.37 -18.06
C VAL A 45 -9.48 -8.11 -16.55
N LEU A 46 -10.16 -7.11 -15.98
CA LEU A 46 -10.13 -6.86 -14.54
C LEU A 46 -10.75 -8.01 -13.75
N GLN A 47 -11.93 -8.48 -14.14
CA GLN A 47 -12.65 -9.56 -13.47
C GLN A 47 -11.90 -10.89 -13.53
N ASP A 48 -11.26 -11.21 -14.65
CA ASP A 48 -10.40 -12.39 -14.78
C ASP A 48 -9.27 -12.38 -13.74
N GLN A 49 -8.60 -11.23 -13.58
CA GLN A 49 -7.56 -11.08 -12.55
C GLN A 49 -8.12 -11.08 -11.12
N THR A 50 -9.35 -10.59 -10.93
CA THR A 50 -10.03 -10.64 -9.63
C THR A 50 -10.35 -12.07 -9.18
N GLN A 51 -10.64 -12.99 -10.10
CA GLN A 51 -10.86 -14.42 -9.74
C GLN A 51 -9.64 -15.08 -9.11
N HIS A 52 -8.45 -14.58 -9.43
CA HIS A 52 -7.17 -15.05 -8.88
C HIS A 52 -6.81 -14.33 -7.56
N THR A 53 -7.71 -13.51 -7.02
CA THR A 53 -7.51 -12.88 -5.71
C THR A 53 -7.57 -13.95 -4.62
N PRO A 54 -6.51 -14.11 -3.82
CA PRO A 54 -6.50 -15.10 -2.76
C PRO A 54 -7.56 -14.78 -1.70
N THR A 55 -8.25 -15.81 -1.22
CA THR A 55 -9.29 -15.65 -0.19
C THR A 55 -8.71 -15.08 1.10
N HIS A 56 -9.50 -14.33 1.87
CA HIS A 56 -9.08 -13.76 3.16
C HIS A 56 -8.41 -14.76 4.11
N ALA A 57 -8.87 -16.02 4.13
CA ALA A 57 -8.25 -17.07 4.95
C ALA A 57 -6.79 -17.37 4.56
N VAL A 58 -6.49 -17.35 3.26
CA VAL A 58 -5.13 -17.53 2.73
C VAL A 58 -4.26 -16.33 3.12
N ILE A 59 -4.81 -15.11 3.03
CA ILE A 59 -4.11 -13.88 3.44
C ILE A 59 -3.76 -13.89 4.93
N HIS A 60 -4.62 -14.44 5.79
CA HIS A 60 -4.31 -14.60 7.22
C HIS A 60 -3.24 -15.67 7.46
N SER A 61 -3.32 -16.82 6.78
CA SER A 61 -2.32 -17.90 6.89
C SER A 61 -0.90 -17.43 6.53
N TRP A 62 -0.81 -16.39 5.71
CA TRP A 62 0.45 -15.80 5.32
C TRP A 62 1.19 -15.12 6.48
N ALA A 63 0.45 -14.43 7.34
CA ALA A 63 1.00 -13.84 8.56
C ALA A 63 1.56 -14.94 9.48
N ASP A 64 0.84 -16.06 9.57
CA ASP A 64 1.28 -17.22 10.37
C ASP A 64 2.53 -17.88 9.78
N THR A 65 2.63 -18.01 8.45
CA THR A 65 3.84 -18.56 7.80
C THR A 65 5.04 -17.63 7.93
N ASP A 66 4.84 -16.31 7.84
CA ASP A 66 5.92 -15.35 7.96
C ASP A 66 6.41 -15.27 9.42
N ALA A 67 5.51 -15.43 10.40
CA ALA A 67 5.84 -15.60 11.82
C ALA A 67 6.56 -16.93 12.11
N ALA A 68 6.14 -18.05 11.50
CA ALA A 68 6.80 -19.34 11.64
C ALA A 68 8.22 -19.33 11.04
N ASN A 69 8.43 -18.65 9.91
CA ASN A 69 9.75 -18.45 9.32
C ASN A 69 10.66 -17.59 10.22
N ALA A 70 10.10 -16.57 10.89
CA ALA A 70 10.84 -15.77 11.87
C ALA A 70 11.28 -16.61 13.09
N ALA A 71 10.43 -17.54 13.55
CA ALA A 71 10.74 -18.46 14.65
C ALA A 71 11.80 -19.50 14.26
N ALA A 72 11.76 -20.04 13.03
CA ALA A 72 12.76 -20.99 12.55
C ALA A 72 14.16 -20.35 12.44
N ALA A 73 14.24 -19.07 12.05
CA ALA A 73 15.50 -18.31 12.02
C ALA A 73 16.08 -18.02 13.42
N ALA A 74 15.33 -18.23 14.50
CA ALA A 74 15.80 -18.06 15.88
C ALA A 74 16.52 -19.31 16.45
N GLY A 75 16.41 -20.46 15.78
CA GLY A 75 16.94 -21.74 16.27
C GLY A 75 18.39 -22.06 15.90
N ASP A 76 19.04 -21.28 15.03
CA ASP A 76 20.39 -21.61 14.55
C ASP A 76 21.37 -20.44 14.76
N GLY A 77 22.09 -20.50 15.88
CA GLY A 77 23.26 -19.68 16.12
C GLY A 77 24.49 -20.33 15.48
N GLY A 78 24.80 -19.98 14.22
CA GLY A 78 26.13 -20.23 13.66
C GLY A 78 26.21 -20.30 12.14
N GLY A 79 26.88 -19.32 11.53
CA GLY A 79 27.57 -19.50 10.25
C GLY A 79 26.94 -18.82 9.05
N ALA A 80 27.80 -18.16 8.28
CA ALA A 80 27.47 -17.31 7.15
C ALA A 80 27.16 -18.09 5.84
N THR A 81 26.61 -17.31 4.90
CA THR A 81 26.67 -17.44 3.43
C THR A 81 25.85 -18.51 2.70
N GLU A 82 24.92 -17.96 1.92
CA GLU A 82 24.58 -18.27 0.52
C GLU A 82 23.95 -19.63 0.18
N ASP A 83 22.92 -19.54 -0.67
CA ASP A 83 22.26 -20.58 -1.43
C ASP A 83 21.63 -21.75 -0.65
N SER A 84 20.36 -21.56 -0.30
CA SER A 84 19.43 -22.69 -0.21
C SER A 84 18.08 -22.35 -0.83
N ASP A 85 18.12 -22.10 -2.14
CA ASP A 85 16.98 -22.23 -3.03
C ASP A 85 16.68 -23.74 -3.20
N LYS A 86 16.05 -24.35 -2.19
CA LYS A 86 15.58 -25.74 -2.27
C LYS A 86 14.21 -25.92 -1.62
N LYS A 87 13.21 -25.83 -2.50
CA LYS A 87 12.12 -26.82 -2.64
C LYS A 87 11.31 -27.09 -1.38
N ALA A 88 10.46 -26.12 -1.03
CA ALA A 88 9.16 -26.45 -0.43
C ALA A 88 8.17 -26.66 -1.57
N THR A 89 7.53 -27.83 -1.55
CA THR A 89 6.57 -28.34 -2.52
C THR A 89 5.41 -27.37 -2.72
N GLU A 90 5.49 -26.55 -3.77
CA GLU A 90 4.34 -25.85 -4.32
C GLU A 90 3.33 -26.90 -4.80
N PRO A 91 2.06 -26.86 -4.37
CA PRO A 91 1.04 -27.57 -5.09
C PRO A 91 0.93 -26.91 -6.47
N THR A 92 1.21 -27.74 -7.46
CA THR A 92 1.19 -27.47 -8.89
C THR A 92 -0.11 -26.81 -9.38
N VAL A 93 0.07 -25.91 -10.35
CA VAL A 93 -0.88 -25.41 -11.35
C VAL A 93 -1.75 -24.21 -10.95
N GLU A 94 -1.16 -23.01 -10.90
CA GLU A 94 -1.87 -21.81 -11.35
C GLU A 94 -0.89 -20.99 -12.19
N ALA A 95 -1.29 -20.62 -13.41
CA ALA A 95 -0.45 -19.83 -14.30
C ALA A 95 0.04 -18.57 -13.57
N VAL A 96 1.32 -18.26 -13.67
CA VAL A 96 1.91 -17.02 -13.17
C VAL A 96 1.29 -15.87 -13.98
N HIS A 97 0.10 -15.42 -13.59
CA HIS A 97 -0.55 -14.25 -14.14
C HIS A 97 0.20 -13.03 -13.60
N LEU A 98 0.71 -12.21 -14.53
CA LEU A 98 1.42 -10.98 -14.20
C LEU A 98 0.44 -10.04 -13.49
N PRO A 99 0.81 -9.49 -12.32
CA PRO A 99 -0.02 -8.49 -11.66
C PRO A 99 -0.15 -7.27 -12.59
N MET A 100 -1.35 -6.71 -12.65
CA MET A 100 -1.64 -5.59 -13.54
C MET A 100 -1.15 -4.26 -12.97
N PHE A 101 -1.26 -4.13 -11.66
CA PHE A 101 -0.97 -2.90 -10.94
C PHE A 101 -0.02 -3.16 -9.78
N VAL A 102 0.80 -2.17 -9.46
CA VAL A 102 1.68 -2.18 -8.30
C VAL A 102 1.19 -1.11 -7.34
N SER A 103 1.07 -1.44 -6.07
CA SER A 103 0.77 -0.49 -5.01
C SER A 103 1.70 -0.74 -3.83
N GLU A 104 2.30 0.33 -3.33
CA GLU A 104 3.26 0.31 -2.25
C GLU A 104 2.52 0.50 -0.92
N LEU A 105 2.81 -0.36 0.05
CA LEU A 105 2.28 -0.23 1.41
C LEU A 105 3.16 0.74 2.20
N MET A 106 2.59 1.89 2.54
CA MET A 106 3.26 2.97 3.26
C MET A 106 2.96 2.89 4.75
N LEU A 107 4.03 2.91 5.54
CA LEU A 107 3.96 2.95 7.00
C LEU A 107 4.00 4.40 7.49
N GLU A 108 2.92 4.80 8.16
CA GLU A 108 2.83 6.03 8.94
C GLU A 108 2.54 5.71 10.42
N THR A 109 2.82 6.67 11.31
CA THR A 109 2.54 6.52 12.74
C THR A 109 1.04 6.31 13.03
N HIS A 110 0.18 6.93 12.23
CA HIS A 110 -1.27 6.97 12.45
C HIS A 110 -2.07 6.07 11.51
N ALA A 111 -1.49 5.55 10.43
CA ALA A 111 -2.18 4.68 9.49
C ALA A 111 -1.21 3.82 8.64
N LEU A 112 -1.75 2.76 8.05
CA LEU A 112 -1.15 2.04 6.93
C LEU A 112 -1.92 2.44 5.68
N THR A 113 -1.24 3.06 4.72
CA THR A 113 -1.85 3.59 3.50
C THR A 113 -1.23 2.94 2.27
N TYR A 114 -1.99 2.91 1.18
CA TYR A 114 -1.53 2.40 -0.10
C TYR A 114 -1.23 3.57 -1.04
N GLU A 115 -0.08 3.54 -1.70
CA GLU A 115 0.32 4.52 -2.70
C GLU A 115 0.69 3.80 -4.01
N PRO A 116 -0.04 4.00 -5.12
CA PRO A 116 -1.23 4.84 -5.26
C PRO A 116 -2.45 4.26 -4.52
N SER A 117 -3.35 5.15 -4.07
CA SER A 117 -4.58 4.79 -3.36
C SER A 117 -5.68 4.31 -4.31
N VAL A 118 -6.73 3.71 -3.75
CA VAL A 118 -7.91 3.25 -4.50
C VAL A 118 -8.50 4.38 -5.36
N ASP A 119 -8.59 5.57 -4.78
CA ASP A 119 -9.19 6.73 -5.43
C ASP A 119 -8.41 7.13 -6.68
N VAL A 120 -7.07 7.14 -6.60
CA VAL A 120 -6.19 7.44 -7.75
C VAL A 120 -6.40 6.42 -8.87
N PHE A 121 -6.48 5.13 -8.54
CA PHE A 121 -6.77 4.10 -9.55
C PHE A 121 -8.16 4.28 -10.18
N GLN A 122 -9.18 4.58 -9.38
CA GLN A 122 -10.54 4.81 -9.88
C GLN A 122 -10.62 6.06 -10.76
N GLU A 123 -9.90 7.13 -10.41
CA GLU A 123 -9.80 8.35 -11.21
C GLU A 123 -9.11 8.07 -12.55
N CYS A 124 -7.93 7.41 -12.54
CA CYS A 124 -7.21 7.07 -13.77
C CYS A 124 -8.04 6.18 -14.70
N VAL A 125 -8.74 5.18 -14.17
CA VAL A 125 -9.60 4.32 -14.99
C VAL A 125 -10.82 5.07 -15.51
N SER A 126 -11.39 5.98 -14.72
CA SER A 126 -12.46 6.87 -15.17
C SER A 126 -11.99 7.77 -16.30
N GLU A 127 -10.78 8.34 -16.20
CA GLU A 127 -10.17 9.16 -17.25
C GLU A 127 -9.94 8.37 -18.55
N ILE A 128 -9.48 7.11 -18.45
CA ILE A 128 -9.33 6.23 -19.62
C ILE A 128 -10.67 6.02 -20.32
N ILE A 129 -11.75 5.78 -19.56
CA ILE A 129 -13.10 5.60 -20.09
C ILE A 129 -13.60 6.90 -20.73
N SER A 130 -13.39 8.06 -20.09
CA SER A 130 -13.73 9.37 -20.66
C SER A 130 -13.00 9.61 -21.98
N ARG A 131 -11.70 9.29 -22.07
CA ARG A 131 -10.95 9.39 -23.33
C ARG A 131 -11.49 8.49 -24.43
N PHE A 132 -11.96 7.29 -24.09
CA PHE A 132 -12.66 6.43 -25.07
C PHE A 132 -13.93 7.11 -25.58
N GLN A 133 -14.74 7.69 -24.69
CA GLN A 133 -15.95 8.42 -25.09
C GLN A 133 -15.62 9.64 -25.97
N GLU A 134 -14.68 10.49 -25.55
CA GLU A 134 -14.22 11.66 -26.30
C GLU A 134 -13.71 11.30 -27.70
N THR A 135 -12.94 10.22 -27.81
CA THR A 135 -12.41 9.74 -29.11
C THR A 135 -13.55 9.39 -30.05
N VAL A 136 -14.57 8.71 -29.55
CA VAL A 136 -15.71 8.28 -30.35
C VAL A 136 -16.63 9.48 -30.70
N LEU A 137 -16.75 10.46 -29.80
CA LEU A 137 -17.50 11.71 -30.01
C LEU A 137 -16.80 12.68 -30.97
N SER A 138 -15.48 12.57 -31.16
CA SER A 138 -14.73 13.40 -32.12
C SER A 138 -15.12 13.14 -33.58
N LEU A 139 -15.86 12.06 -33.86
CA LEU A 139 -16.32 11.72 -35.20
C LEU A 139 -17.46 12.65 -35.65
N VAL A 140 -17.20 13.44 -36.69
CA VAL A 140 -18.19 14.32 -37.29
C VAL A 140 -19.21 13.52 -38.10
N VAL A 141 -20.50 13.83 -37.89
CA VAL A 141 -21.64 13.26 -38.60
C VAL A 141 -21.68 13.81 -40.05
N LEU A 142 -21.98 12.97 -41.05
CA LEU A 142 -21.97 13.35 -42.46
C LEU A 142 -23.03 14.42 -42.79
N VAL A 143 -24.17 14.43 -42.09
CA VAL A 143 -25.22 15.45 -42.23
C VAL A 143 -24.77 16.86 -41.83
N THR A 144 -23.71 17.02 -41.03
CA THR A 144 -23.16 18.32 -40.63
C THR A 144 -21.93 18.74 -41.44
N ASP A 145 -21.42 17.88 -42.31
CA ASP A 145 -20.28 18.18 -43.18
C ASP A 145 -20.71 19.02 -44.39
N SER A 146 -20.06 20.17 -44.53
CA SER A 146 -20.25 21.14 -45.63
C SER A 146 -20.11 20.55 -47.03
N TYR A 147 -19.37 19.44 -47.19
CA TYR A 147 -19.28 18.72 -48.45
C TYR A 147 -20.64 18.23 -48.95
N PHE A 148 -21.54 17.85 -48.03
CA PHE A 148 -22.86 17.33 -48.36
C PHE A 148 -23.95 18.40 -48.47
N ASP A 149 -23.63 19.69 -48.21
CA ASP A 149 -24.58 20.82 -48.31
C ASP A 149 -25.21 20.94 -49.71
N ALA A 150 -24.46 20.56 -50.75
CA ALA A 150 -24.97 20.50 -52.12
C ALA A 150 -26.20 19.57 -52.29
N PHE A 151 -26.36 18.60 -51.37
CA PHE A 151 -27.44 17.62 -51.38
C PHE A 151 -28.45 17.83 -50.23
N THR A 152 -27.98 18.27 -49.06
CA THR A 152 -28.82 18.50 -47.86
C THR A 152 -29.53 19.86 -47.88
N GLN A 153 -28.93 20.88 -48.52
CA GLN A 153 -29.48 22.22 -48.74
C GLN A 153 -29.26 22.66 -50.21
N PRO A 154 -29.83 21.96 -51.21
CA PRO A 154 -29.55 22.23 -52.61
C PRO A 154 -30.05 23.62 -53.04
N MET A 155 -29.21 24.36 -53.76
CA MET A 155 -29.66 25.59 -54.43
C MET A 155 -30.52 25.22 -55.66
N ILE A 156 -31.80 25.59 -55.62
CA ILE A 156 -32.77 25.40 -56.71
C ILE A 156 -33.38 26.75 -57.06
N ASN A 157 -33.18 27.20 -58.30
CA ASN A 157 -33.72 28.46 -58.81
C ASN A 157 -33.34 29.69 -57.94
N SER A 158 -32.05 29.79 -57.61
CA SER A 158 -31.46 30.85 -56.76
C SER A 158 -32.03 30.96 -55.34
N LYS A 159 -32.75 29.92 -54.87
CA LYS A 159 -33.21 29.76 -53.50
C LYS A 159 -32.57 28.51 -52.90
N VAL A 160 -32.04 28.65 -51.69
CA VAL A 160 -31.59 27.52 -50.88
C VAL A 160 -32.83 26.84 -50.30
N GLU A 161 -32.98 25.54 -50.52
CA GLU A 161 -34.06 24.78 -49.89
C GLU A 161 -33.77 24.56 -48.40
N GLU A 162 -34.81 24.59 -47.57
CA GLU A 162 -34.68 24.33 -46.15
C GLU A 162 -34.21 22.89 -45.89
N LYS A 163 -33.29 22.74 -44.93
CA LYS A 163 -32.75 21.46 -44.52
C LYS A 163 -33.89 20.56 -44.05
N THR A 164 -34.28 19.59 -44.87
CA THR A 164 -35.40 18.68 -44.55
C THR A 164 -34.99 17.58 -43.57
N CYS A 165 -33.70 17.51 -43.21
CA CYS A 165 -33.13 16.61 -42.22
C CYS A 165 -32.80 17.41 -40.94
N GLY A 166 -33.17 16.87 -39.77
CA GLY A 166 -32.68 17.41 -38.49
C GLY A 166 -31.19 17.16 -38.29
N ASP A 167 -30.65 17.52 -37.12
CA ASP A 167 -29.20 17.52 -36.85
C ASP A 167 -28.54 16.12 -36.75
N GLY A 168 -29.32 15.04 -36.94
CA GLY A 168 -28.83 13.67 -36.91
C GLY A 168 -28.93 13.02 -35.52
N PRO A 169 -28.45 11.77 -35.38
CA PRO A 169 -28.35 11.10 -34.08
C PRO A 169 -27.27 11.73 -33.20
N GLY A 170 -27.64 12.09 -31.95
CA GLY A 170 -26.68 12.53 -30.94
C GLY A 170 -26.07 11.33 -30.23
N LEU A 171 -24.82 10.97 -30.58
CA LEU A 171 -24.09 9.88 -29.91
C LEU A 171 -23.86 10.17 -28.41
N GLU A 172 -23.65 11.42 -28.05
CA GLU A 172 -23.45 11.86 -26.66
C GLU A 172 -24.62 11.45 -25.77
N ALA A 173 -25.84 11.86 -26.15
CA ALA A 173 -27.07 11.46 -25.45
C ALA A 173 -27.25 9.93 -25.40
N MET A 174 -26.86 9.21 -26.47
CA MET A 174 -26.93 7.74 -26.46
C MET A 174 -25.99 7.11 -25.44
N LEU A 175 -24.78 7.65 -25.25
CA LEU A 175 -23.81 7.15 -24.28
C LEU A 175 -24.21 7.51 -22.83
N GLU A 176 -24.78 8.70 -22.63
CA GLU A 176 -25.26 9.15 -21.31
C GLU A 176 -26.46 8.31 -20.82
N ASP A 177 -27.38 7.96 -21.74
CA ASP A 177 -28.58 7.17 -21.42
C ASP A 177 -28.34 5.65 -21.42
N ASP A 178 -27.17 5.17 -21.87
CA ASP A 178 -26.87 3.74 -21.94
C ASP A 178 -26.64 3.13 -20.54
N LYS A 179 -27.72 2.56 -19.99
CA LYS A 179 -27.70 1.82 -18.72
C LYS A 179 -26.70 0.66 -18.71
N HIS A 180 -26.48 -0.01 -19.84
CA HIS A 180 -25.54 -1.13 -19.91
C HIS A 180 -24.10 -0.63 -19.76
N LEU A 181 -23.74 0.45 -20.46
CA LEU A 181 -22.44 1.10 -20.29
C LEU A 181 -22.23 1.57 -18.85
N LEU A 182 -23.23 2.25 -18.26
CA LEU A 182 -23.16 2.71 -16.87
C LEU A 182 -22.97 1.55 -15.88
N ASN A 183 -23.65 0.41 -16.09
CA ASN A 183 -23.46 -0.78 -15.26
C ASN A 183 -22.03 -1.34 -15.39
N ILE A 184 -21.48 -1.44 -16.61
CA ILE A 184 -20.10 -1.91 -16.79
C ILE A 184 -19.12 -0.98 -16.06
N ILE A 185 -19.30 0.34 -16.14
CA ILE A 185 -18.45 1.32 -15.44
C ILE A 185 -18.54 1.12 -13.92
N LEU A 186 -19.74 0.85 -13.38
CA LEU A 186 -19.91 0.54 -11.96
C LEU A 186 -19.22 -0.78 -11.58
N ASP A 187 -19.35 -1.82 -12.40
CA ASP A 187 -18.70 -3.12 -12.15
C ASP A 187 -17.17 -3.02 -12.18
N ILE A 188 -16.61 -2.14 -13.01
CA ILE A 188 -15.17 -1.83 -13.04
C ILE A 188 -14.75 -1.21 -11.70
N LYS A 189 -15.49 -0.22 -11.20
CA LYS A 189 -15.21 0.42 -9.91
C LYS A 189 -15.32 -0.58 -8.75
N GLN A 190 -16.32 -1.45 -8.77
CA GLN A 190 -16.50 -2.50 -7.76
C GLN A 190 -15.36 -3.54 -7.80
N SER A 191 -14.89 -3.90 -9.00
CA SER A 191 -13.78 -4.85 -9.16
C SER A 191 -12.47 -4.29 -8.59
N LEU A 192 -12.19 -3.00 -8.83
CA LEU A 192 -11.05 -2.30 -8.21
C LEU A 192 -11.20 -2.22 -6.69
N GLN A 193 -12.39 -1.84 -6.21
CA GLN A 193 -12.65 -1.76 -4.77
C GLN A 193 -12.42 -3.10 -4.08
N PHE A 194 -12.91 -4.19 -4.65
CA PHE A 194 -12.73 -5.53 -4.12
C PHE A 194 -11.24 -5.94 -4.03
N ALA A 195 -10.44 -5.60 -5.04
CA ALA A 195 -9.00 -5.85 -5.01
C ALA A 195 -8.32 -5.08 -3.86
N PHE A 196 -8.71 -3.81 -3.66
CA PHE A 196 -8.18 -3.00 -2.56
C PHE A 196 -8.74 -3.38 -1.18
N ASP A 197 -9.94 -3.93 -1.08
CA ASP A 197 -10.47 -4.49 0.15
C ASP A 197 -9.63 -5.70 0.58
N SER A 198 -9.24 -6.54 -0.38
CA SER A 198 -8.31 -7.66 -0.15
C SER A 198 -6.92 -7.16 0.27
N ALA A 199 -6.41 -6.11 -0.38
CA ALA A 199 -5.19 -5.44 0.03
C ALA A 199 -5.32 -4.82 1.43
N SER A 200 -6.48 -4.28 1.82
CA SER A 200 -6.71 -3.74 3.16
C SER A 200 -6.63 -4.84 4.24
N VAL A 201 -7.11 -6.05 3.94
CA VAL A 201 -6.98 -7.20 4.84
C VAL A 201 -5.52 -7.61 4.98
N TYR A 202 -4.75 -7.56 3.89
CA TYR A 202 -3.31 -7.77 3.98
C TYR A 202 -2.61 -6.66 4.77
N ALA A 203 -2.98 -5.38 4.60
CA ALA A 203 -2.43 -4.30 5.41
C ALA A 203 -2.73 -4.49 6.91
N ARG A 204 -3.90 -5.04 7.27
CA ARG A 204 -4.25 -5.34 8.68
C ARG A 204 -3.33 -6.38 9.31
N THR A 205 -2.74 -7.30 8.55
CA THR A 205 -1.74 -8.22 9.13
C THR A 205 -0.48 -7.47 9.55
N PHE A 206 -0.21 -6.29 8.96
CA PHE A 206 0.90 -5.44 9.33
C PHE A 206 0.63 -4.47 10.49
N GLU A 207 -0.59 -4.47 11.03
CA GLU A 207 -0.97 -3.54 12.11
C GLU A 207 -0.09 -3.76 13.37
N SER A 208 0.31 -5.01 13.63
CA SER A 208 1.26 -5.32 14.71
C SER A 208 2.59 -4.57 14.52
N PHE A 209 3.11 -4.51 13.30
CA PHE A 209 4.35 -3.79 13.00
C PHE A 209 4.19 -2.28 13.18
N ARG A 210 3.03 -1.74 12.83
CA ARG A 210 2.71 -0.33 13.03
C ARG A 210 2.64 0.03 14.51
N VAL A 211 2.03 -0.83 15.34
CA VAL A 211 1.92 -0.58 16.79
C VAL A 211 3.30 -0.47 17.42
N PHE A 212 4.21 -1.40 17.16
CA PHE A 212 5.55 -1.27 17.74
C PHE A 212 6.35 -0.12 17.12
N TYR A 213 6.18 0.19 15.84
CA TYR A 213 6.84 1.34 15.23
C TYR A 213 6.43 2.65 15.95
N ARG A 214 5.13 2.78 16.26
CA ARG A 214 4.60 3.89 17.05
C ARG A 214 5.18 3.91 18.46
N GLU A 215 5.23 2.76 19.15
CA GLU A 215 5.84 2.68 20.48
C GLU A 215 7.29 3.14 20.48
N ASN A 216 8.09 2.64 19.52
CA ASN A 216 9.51 2.94 19.39
C ASN A 216 9.80 4.40 19.01
N GLU A 217 8.91 5.03 18.23
CA GLU A 217 9.00 6.48 17.95
C GLU A 217 8.53 7.34 19.12
N SER A 218 7.59 6.85 19.93
CA SER A 218 7.14 7.56 21.13
C SER A 218 8.09 7.42 22.33
N LEU A 219 8.99 6.45 22.29
CA LEU A 219 9.93 6.22 23.37
C LEU A 219 10.98 7.34 23.40
N ASP A 220 10.95 8.11 24.49
CA ASP A 220 11.97 9.12 24.77
C ASP A 220 13.24 8.45 25.31
N LEU A 221 14.28 8.41 24.48
CA LEU A 221 15.57 7.81 24.80
C LEU A 221 16.34 8.61 25.86
N ASP A 222 16.09 9.93 25.98
CA ASP A 222 16.75 10.76 26.98
C ASP A 222 16.12 10.57 28.36
N ALA A 223 14.78 10.47 28.44
CA ALA A 223 14.10 10.11 29.67
C ALA A 223 14.47 8.69 30.16
N LEU A 224 14.73 7.77 29.23
CA LEU A 224 15.20 6.42 29.53
C LEU A 224 16.65 6.40 30.05
N ARG A 225 17.47 7.39 29.67
CA ARG A 225 18.85 7.53 30.17
C ARG A 225 18.90 7.97 31.63
N ASP A 226 17.96 8.81 32.04
CA ASP A 226 17.98 9.43 33.36
C ASP A 226 17.34 8.54 34.45
N GLN A 227 16.63 7.48 34.05
CA GLN A 227 16.04 6.51 34.97
C GLN A 227 17.02 5.36 35.28
N ASP A 228 17.20 5.08 36.58
CA ASP A 228 17.97 3.91 37.07
C ASP A 228 17.13 2.63 36.88
N HIS A 229 17.14 2.10 35.67
CA HIS A 229 16.45 0.85 35.35
C HIS A 229 17.21 -0.37 35.87
N GLY A 230 16.47 -1.37 36.38
CA GLY A 230 17.04 -2.65 36.81
C GLY A 230 17.50 -3.51 35.63
N VAL A 231 18.37 -4.48 35.90
CA VAL A 231 18.89 -5.43 34.89
C VAL A 231 17.76 -6.18 34.17
N ALA A 232 16.70 -6.53 34.89
CA ALA A 232 15.52 -7.22 34.35
C ALA A 232 14.86 -6.45 33.19
N PHE A 233 14.77 -5.12 33.31
CA PHE A 233 14.20 -4.25 32.27
C PHE A 233 15.05 -4.27 30.99
N PHE A 234 16.39 -4.24 31.13
CA PHE A 234 17.28 -4.30 29.98
C PHE A 234 17.20 -5.64 29.26
N THR A 235 17.16 -6.76 30.00
CA THR A 235 16.96 -8.08 29.38
C THR A 235 15.66 -8.16 28.59
N GLU A 236 14.53 -7.75 29.19
CA GLU A 236 13.22 -7.78 28.51
C GLU A 236 13.20 -6.84 27.28
N SER A 237 13.80 -5.66 27.40
CA SER A 237 13.88 -4.69 26.31
C SER A 237 14.75 -5.20 25.15
N LEU A 238 15.92 -5.78 25.45
CA LEU A 238 16.81 -6.38 24.44
C LEU A 238 16.13 -7.53 23.71
N GLU A 239 15.44 -8.42 24.44
CA GLU A 239 14.66 -9.51 23.84
C GLU A 239 13.54 -8.97 22.95
N LYS A 240 12.78 -7.97 23.42
CA LYS A 240 11.71 -7.32 22.66
C LYS A 240 12.23 -6.74 21.34
N TYR A 241 13.26 -5.89 21.38
CA TYR A 241 13.75 -5.23 20.16
C TYR A 241 14.46 -6.19 19.20
N HIS A 242 15.15 -7.21 19.71
CA HIS A 242 15.78 -8.23 18.87
C HIS A 242 14.72 -9.12 18.20
N GLY A 243 13.63 -9.44 18.89
CA GLY A 243 12.45 -10.11 18.32
C GLY A 243 11.82 -9.28 17.19
N GLN A 244 11.51 -8.00 17.45
CA GLN A 244 10.95 -7.07 16.45
C GLN A 244 11.82 -6.97 15.20
N HIS A 245 13.14 -6.89 15.36
CA HIS A 245 14.08 -6.83 14.24
C HIS A 245 14.05 -8.12 13.40
N LYS A 246 14.02 -9.30 14.04
CA LYS A 246 13.93 -10.59 13.34
C LYS A 246 12.62 -10.74 12.56
N GLU A 247 11.50 -10.42 13.20
CA GLU A 247 10.17 -10.45 12.56
C GLU A 247 10.12 -9.52 11.35
N THR A 248 10.69 -8.32 11.47
CA THR A 248 10.77 -7.35 10.36
C THR A 248 11.61 -7.88 9.18
N LEU A 249 12.70 -8.60 9.46
CA LEU A 249 13.53 -9.20 8.41
C LEU A 249 12.83 -10.34 7.66
N ALA A 250 11.97 -11.10 8.35
CA ALA A 250 11.21 -12.21 7.78
C ALA A 250 10.10 -11.75 6.80
N ILE A 251 9.72 -10.47 6.82
CA ILE A 251 8.72 -9.92 5.88
C ILE A 251 9.21 -10.05 4.43
N LYS A 252 8.36 -10.70 3.61
CA LYS A 252 8.52 -10.76 2.15
C LYS A 252 8.20 -9.42 1.51
N GLN A 253 9.08 -8.98 0.61
CA GLN A 253 9.02 -7.64 -0.01
C GLN A 253 7.91 -7.47 -1.05
N LYS A 254 7.59 -8.53 -1.82
CA LYS A 254 6.62 -8.45 -2.90
C LYS A 254 5.65 -9.61 -2.79
N ARG A 255 4.34 -9.31 -2.86
CA ARG A 255 3.30 -10.33 -2.78
C ARG A 255 2.19 -10.06 -3.77
N HIS A 256 1.77 -11.11 -4.47
CA HIS A 256 0.71 -11.06 -5.45
C HIS A 256 -0.65 -11.18 -4.74
N LEU A 257 -1.54 -10.23 -4.98
CA LEU A 257 -2.94 -10.21 -4.56
C LEU A 257 -3.86 -10.16 -5.79
N GLY A 258 -3.66 -11.10 -6.72
CA GLY A 258 -4.39 -11.17 -7.99
C GLY A 258 -4.13 -9.94 -8.86
N LEU A 259 -5.06 -8.98 -8.83
CA LEU A 259 -4.98 -7.74 -9.59
C LEU A 259 -3.82 -6.82 -9.16
N LEU A 260 -3.49 -6.83 -7.86
CA LEU A 260 -2.48 -5.95 -7.26
C LEU A 260 -1.23 -6.73 -6.88
N LEU A 261 -0.06 -6.16 -7.16
CA LEU A 261 1.20 -6.51 -6.51
C LEU A 261 1.43 -5.53 -5.36
N VAL A 262 1.40 -6.05 -4.13
CA VAL A 262 1.73 -5.25 -2.96
C VAL A 262 3.24 -5.28 -2.74
N ASP A 263 3.86 -4.10 -2.76
CA ASP A 263 5.27 -3.90 -2.46
C ASP A 263 5.42 -3.34 -1.03
N THR A 264 6.23 -4.01 -0.21
CA THR A 264 6.52 -3.66 1.19
C THR A 264 7.97 -3.22 1.37
N THR A 265 8.71 -2.95 0.30
CA THR A 265 10.12 -2.52 0.35
C THR A 265 10.31 -1.23 1.16
N LEU A 266 9.48 -0.22 0.92
CA LEU A 266 9.53 1.04 1.66
C LEU A 266 9.12 0.87 3.13
N LEU A 267 8.09 0.06 3.40
CA LEU A 267 7.69 -0.30 4.76
C LEU A 267 8.87 -0.93 5.51
N LYS A 268 9.52 -1.93 4.90
CA LYS A 268 10.69 -2.60 5.48
C LYS A 268 11.86 -1.63 5.69
N GLY A 269 12.09 -0.73 4.74
CA GLY A 269 13.12 0.31 4.83
C GLY A 269 12.91 1.29 6.00
N LYS A 270 11.66 1.64 6.32
CA LYS A 270 11.33 2.49 7.48
C LYS A 270 11.27 1.72 8.80
N LEU A 271 10.87 0.46 8.77
CA LEU A 271 10.66 -0.35 9.96
C LEU A 271 11.97 -0.87 10.57
N ILE A 272 12.93 -1.32 9.74
CA ILE A 272 14.24 -1.81 10.20
C ILE A 272 15.01 -0.81 11.08
N PRO A 273 15.16 0.49 10.72
CA PRO A 273 15.96 1.42 11.51
C PRO A 273 15.36 1.75 12.89
N SER A 274 14.06 1.59 13.08
CA SER A 274 13.39 1.96 14.34
C SER A 274 13.82 1.08 15.53
N PRO A 275 13.70 -0.27 15.50
CA PRO A 275 14.24 -1.14 16.54
C PRO A 275 15.76 -1.03 16.70
N LEU A 276 16.51 -0.84 15.61
CA LEU A 276 17.97 -0.67 15.66
C LEU A 276 18.38 0.61 16.42
N ARG A 277 17.61 1.70 16.28
CA ARG A 277 17.81 2.94 17.05
C ARG A 277 17.65 2.69 18.55
N CYS A 278 16.57 2.00 18.94
CA CYS A 278 16.32 1.66 20.35
C CYS A 278 17.40 0.73 20.92
N LEU A 279 17.80 -0.30 20.16
CA LEU A 279 18.90 -1.21 20.55
C LEU A 279 20.22 -0.49 20.74
N LYS A 280 20.55 0.44 19.82
CA LYS A 280 21.78 1.22 19.92
C LYS A 280 21.78 2.08 21.19
N ALA A 281 20.67 2.75 21.48
CA ALA A 281 20.54 3.56 22.69
C ALA A 281 20.73 2.71 23.96
N ILE A 282 20.14 1.52 24.02
CA ILE A 282 20.33 0.60 25.16
C ILE A 282 21.80 0.15 25.28
N ASN A 283 22.43 -0.20 24.16
CA ASN A 283 23.83 -0.65 24.16
C ASN A 283 24.80 0.48 24.56
N ASP A 284 24.49 1.73 24.23
CA ASP A 284 25.28 2.89 24.67
C ASP A 284 25.07 3.19 26.18
N MET A 285 23.87 2.93 26.71
CA MET A 285 23.49 3.19 28.10
C MET A 285 24.03 2.17 29.10
N LEU A 286 24.03 0.89 28.74
CA LEU A 286 24.37 -0.22 29.65
C LEU A 286 25.82 -0.13 30.18
N PRO A 287 26.84 0.20 29.38
CA PRO A 287 28.21 0.42 29.87
C PRO A 287 28.33 1.61 30.82
N LEU A 288 27.57 2.68 30.60
CA LEU A 288 27.61 3.89 31.44
C LEU A 288 27.02 3.61 32.82
N LEU A 289 25.88 2.90 32.89
CA LEU A 289 25.27 2.48 34.15
C LEU A 289 26.15 1.47 34.89
N ALA A 290 26.69 0.47 34.18
CA ALA A 290 27.62 -0.50 34.75
C ALA A 290 28.84 0.20 35.37
N LYS A 291 29.44 1.16 34.63
CA LYS A 291 30.57 1.94 35.14
C LYS A 291 30.20 2.74 36.39
N ARG A 292 29.06 3.45 36.40
CA ARG A 292 28.62 4.22 37.58
C ARG A 292 28.42 3.33 38.81
N LYS A 293 27.81 2.15 38.65
CA LYS A 293 27.60 1.20 39.75
C LYS A 293 28.92 0.61 40.25
N ILE A 294 29.84 0.25 39.33
CA ILE A 294 31.18 -0.22 39.69
C ILE A 294 31.98 0.86 40.42
N ASP A 295 31.99 2.10 39.91
CA ASP A 295 32.69 3.23 40.54
C ASP A 295 32.14 3.51 41.95
N ALA A 296 30.82 3.36 42.17
CA ALA A 296 30.19 3.49 43.48
C ALA A 296 30.64 2.38 44.45
N ILE A 297 30.65 1.12 44.00
CA ILE A 297 31.15 -0.02 44.80
C ILE A 297 32.63 0.15 45.12
N ILE A 298 33.45 0.63 44.17
CA ILE A 298 34.87 0.90 44.39
C ILE A 298 35.03 2.01 45.44
N ALA A 299 34.28 3.10 45.35
CA ALA A 299 34.34 4.18 46.32
C ALA A 299 33.94 3.71 47.74
N GLU A 300 32.90 2.89 47.85
CA GLU A 300 32.48 2.29 49.11
C GLU A 300 33.53 1.31 49.66
N ALA A 301 34.12 0.47 48.80
CA ALA A 301 35.19 -0.44 49.18
C ALA A 301 36.45 0.30 49.64
N GLN A 302 36.79 1.43 49.00
CA GLN A 302 37.91 2.28 49.41
C GLN A 302 37.66 2.97 50.76
N ASP A 303 36.44 3.49 51.00
CA ASP A 303 36.06 4.06 52.29
C ASP A 303 36.07 2.99 53.41
N ALA A 304 35.58 1.79 53.10
CA ALA A 304 35.63 0.65 54.00
C ALA A 304 37.07 0.22 54.32
N GLN A 305 37.93 0.14 53.31
CA GLN A 305 39.35 -0.15 53.50
C GLN A 305 39.99 0.88 54.42
N PHE A 306 39.76 2.18 54.19
CA PHE A 306 40.31 3.24 55.02
C PHE A 306 39.86 3.13 56.50
N LYS A 307 38.58 2.81 56.73
CA LYS A 307 38.03 2.61 58.09
C LYS A 307 38.56 1.35 58.76
N LEU A 308 38.88 0.29 58.01
CA LEU A 308 39.46 -0.96 58.53
C LEU A 308 40.97 -0.83 58.82
N GLU A 309 41.69 -0.01 58.06
CA GLU A 309 43.11 0.29 58.30
C GLU A 309 43.33 1.23 59.49
N PHE A 310 42.28 1.92 59.95
CA PHE A 310 42.34 2.79 61.11
C PHE A 310 42.52 1.97 62.39
N ILE A 311 43.62 2.21 63.11
CA ILE A 311 43.90 1.56 64.41
C ILE A 311 43.31 2.45 65.51
N PRO A 312 42.21 2.04 66.17
CA PRO A 312 41.55 2.87 67.18
C PRO A 312 42.42 3.04 68.42
N SER A 313 42.53 4.28 68.90
CA SER A 313 43.34 4.64 70.08
C SER A 313 42.50 4.99 71.30
N ALA A 314 41.22 5.36 71.09
CA ALA A 314 40.25 5.64 72.14
C ALA A 314 39.14 4.58 72.21
N THR A 315 38.58 4.36 73.40
CA THR A 315 37.54 3.34 73.65
C THR A 315 36.27 3.57 72.82
N THR A 316 35.94 4.83 72.50
CA THR A 316 34.80 5.19 71.64
C THR A 316 35.04 4.85 70.16
N GLU A 317 36.29 4.95 69.70
CA GLU A 317 36.68 4.61 68.33
C GLU A 317 36.65 3.09 68.13
N PHE A 318 37.00 2.32 69.16
CA PHE A 318 36.94 0.87 69.15
C PHE A 318 35.49 0.37 68.98
N VAL A 319 34.53 0.94 69.72
CA VAL A 319 33.11 0.57 69.59
C VAL A 319 32.59 0.87 68.18
N ASN A 320 32.93 2.04 67.62
CA ASN A 320 32.52 2.42 66.26
C ASN A 320 33.10 1.50 65.17
N SER A 321 34.32 1.00 65.36
CA SER A 321 34.93 0.02 64.44
C SER A 321 34.23 -1.34 64.47
N LEU A 322 33.72 -1.74 65.64
CA LEU A 322 33.05 -3.02 65.85
C LEU A 322 31.63 -3.00 65.26
N THR A 323 30.89 -1.90 65.46
CA THR A 323 29.58 -1.69 64.81
C THR A 323 29.71 -1.61 63.30
N PHE A 324 30.77 -0.98 62.79
CA PHE A 324 31.03 -0.90 61.36
C PHE A 324 31.34 -2.27 60.73
N LEU A 325 32.09 -3.12 61.45
CA LEU A 325 32.35 -4.50 61.02
C LEU A 325 31.07 -5.32 60.92
N GLU A 326 30.16 -5.20 61.89
CA GLU A 326 28.85 -5.88 61.83
C GLU A 326 28.01 -5.40 60.64
N GLU A 327 27.92 -4.08 60.41
CA GLU A 327 27.18 -3.49 59.30
C GLU A 327 27.73 -3.88 57.91
N ILE A 328 29.07 -3.92 57.75
CA ILE A 328 29.69 -4.38 56.50
C ILE A 328 29.43 -5.86 56.28
N GLN A 329 29.52 -6.67 57.33
CA GLN A 329 29.36 -8.11 57.22
C GLN A 329 27.91 -8.51 56.88
N GLU A 330 26.94 -7.69 57.30
CA GLU A 330 25.53 -7.82 56.91
C GLU A 330 25.32 -7.38 55.45
N ARG A 331 25.88 -6.23 55.04
CA ARG A 331 25.79 -5.76 53.63
C ARG A 331 26.46 -6.67 52.61
N VAL A 332 27.60 -7.27 52.95
CA VAL A 332 28.28 -8.24 52.08
C VAL A 332 27.46 -9.53 51.95
N ARG A 333 26.68 -9.90 52.98
CA ARG A 333 25.86 -11.11 53.00
C ARG A 333 24.58 -10.97 52.17
N ASP A 334 23.95 -9.81 52.20
CA ASP A 334 22.71 -9.54 51.45
C ASP A 334 22.96 -9.23 49.96
N GLY A 335 24.23 -9.12 49.57
CA GLY A 335 24.63 -8.78 48.21
C GLY A 335 24.48 -7.28 47.97
N PHE A 336 25.49 -6.67 47.38
CA PHE A 336 25.42 -5.30 46.87
C PHE A 336 24.40 -5.28 45.71
N VAL A 337 23.12 -5.11 46.03
CA VAL A 337 22.02 -4.96 45.05
C VAL A 337 21.89 -3.50 44.63
#